data_AF-A0A1M7Y330-F1
#
_entry.id   AF-A0A1M7Y330-F1
#
_cell.length_a   1.000
_cell.length_b   1.000
_cell.length_c   1.000
_cell.angle_alpha   90.00
_cell.angle_beta   90.00
_cell.angle_gamma   90.00
#
_symmetry.space_group_name_H-M   'P 1'
#
loop_
_entity.id
_entity.type
_entity.pdbx_description
1 polymer ?
#
loop_
_entity_poly.entity_id
_entity_poly.type
_entity_poly.pdbx_seq_one_letter_code
_entity_poly.pdbx_strand_id
1 'polypeptide(L)'
;MSHTHTEPTASVCKSPDPHPGITRLPVAPRVNHRIRFAPLQAKHPTPVLPQEAIRMVEGLRAAGSKVDSVLISGPGDPLAEVELPLATIGQLRETFPDLQIVLRALGIGGLQHADKFQQAGISEVELLIDGVLPQVLELIYAWIRPGFKTLKLSEAVHILIDEQAKSIQAFKDAGVKVRVITTFYPTVNDDHLLVLARQVADLGADEMILTPYTPPPEADIFLPTPEPGAIQALIEALSAYLPVREGRAEAHPTAGSDQTPSLLPHPRKDRPNVAVVSSNGMDIDLHLGQAPQLLVYGPRADGLNCLLECRPVPEAGAGTDRWDILASSIPDCFALLTANAGERPRRILDGHGIQVIITQNEIEGTVDTLYGGGKKGRGKRPATT
;
A
#
# COMPACT_ATOMS: atom_id res chain seq x y z
N MET A 1 -42.03 6.73 37.63
CA MET A 1 -41.90 7.69 36.52
C MET A 1 -40.46 7.67 36.09
N SER A 2 -40.18 6.84 35.08
CA SER A 2 -38.84 6.46 34.64
C SER A 2 -38.50 7.33 33.43
N HIS A 3 -37.62 8.31 33.61
CA HIS A 3 -37.14 9.13 32.50
C HIS A 3 -35.98 8.41 31.82
N THR A 4 -36.27 7.84 30.65
CA THR A 4 -35.29 7.34 29.69
C THR A 4 -34.59 8.53 29.04
N HIS A 5 -33.30 8.70 29.31
CA HIS A 5 -32.43 9.55 28.49
C HIS A 5 -32.10 8.79 27.20
N THR A 6 -32.56 9.32 26.08
CA THR A 6 -32.19 8.88 24.75
C THR A 6 -30.90 9.59 24.36
N GLU A 7 -29.80 8.85 24.22
CA GLU A 7 -28.55 9.37 23.66
C GLU A 7 -28.75 9.77 22.19
N PRO A 8 -28.27 10.94 21.75
CA PRO A 8 -28.26 11.27 20.34
C PRO A 8 -27.21 10.41 19.63
N THR A 9 -27.68 9.62 18.67
CA THR A 9 -26.87 8.88 17.71
C THR A 9 -25.88 9.83 17.04
N ALA A 10 -24.58 9.64 17.30
CA ALA A 10 -23.51 10.33 16.61
C ALA A 10 -23.56 9.94 15.13
N SER A 11 -24.17 10.82 14.33
CA SER A 11 -24.09 10.83 12.89
C SER A 11 -22.61 10.73 12.49
N VAL A 12 -22.26 9.62 11.84
CA VAL A 12 -20.97 9.41 11.20
C VAL A 12 -20.87 10.43 10.06
N CYS A 13 -20.35 11.62 10.38
CA CYS A 13 -20.01 12.63 9.40
C CYS A 13 -18.80 12.15 8.60
N LYS A 14 -19.10 11.44 7.51
CA LYS A 14 -18.17 11.24 6.40
C LYS A 14 -17.80 12.61 5.86
N SER A 15 -16.53 13.01 5.96
CA SER A 15 -16.03 14.21 5.30
C SER A 15 -14.58 13.99 4.83
N PRO A 16 -14.27 14.46 3.61
CA PRO A 16 -13.37 13.76 2.69
C PRO A 16 -11.89 14.00 2.98
N ASP A 17 -11.05 13.09 2.47
CA ASP A 17 -9.63 13.31 2.20
C ASP A 17 -9.41 14.64 1.46
N PRO A 18 -8.20 15.22 1.48
CA PRO A 18 -7.86 16.40 0.67
C PRO A 18 -8.17 16.23 -0.82
N HIS A 19 -8.40 14.99 -1.28
CA HIS A 19 -9.27 14.66 -2.41
C HIS A 19 -10.24 13.53 -2.01
N PRO A 20 -11.58 13.75 -2.02
CA PRO A 20 -12.58 12.72 -1.72
C PRO A 20 -12.48 11.43 -2.57
N GLY A 21 -11.66 11.44 -3.63
CA GLY A 21 -11.51 10.38 -4.61
C GLY A 21 -10.07 9.92 -4.86
N ILE A 22 -9.16 10.07 -3.89
CA ILE A 22 -7.80 9.52 -4.01
C ILE A 22 -7.78 8.04 -3.59
N THR A 23 -7.38 7.16 -4.52
CA THR A 23 -7.24 5.72 -4.25
C THR A 23 -5.77 5.38 -4.02
N ARG A 24 -5.46 4.72 -2.90
CA ARG A 24 -4.09 4.32 -2.56
C ARG A 24 -3.74 2.99 -3.22
N LEU A 25 -2.57 2.94 -3.85
CA LEU A 25 -2.05 1.76 -4.54
C LEU A 25 -0.66 1.42 -3.96
N PRO A 26 -0.58 0.42 -3.07
CA PRO A 26 0.67 0.04 -2.43
C PRO A 26 1.54 -0.77 -3.39
N VAL A 27 2.41 -0.14 -4.19
CA VAL A 27 3.18 -0.80 -5.27
C VAL A 27 4.69 -0.73 -5.06
N ALA A 28 5.14 -0.36 -3.87
CA ALA A 28 6.55 -0.38 -3.50
C ALA A 28 6.79 -1.42 -2.40
N PRO A 29 7.47 -2.55 -2.68
CA PRO A 29 7.68 -3.65 -1.73
C PRO A 29 8.81 -3.39 -0.74
N ARG A 30 9.82 -2.62 -1.15
CA ARG A 30 11.09 -2.50 -0.42
C ARG A 30 11.04 -1.41 0.63
N VAL A 31 10.99 -1.81 1.90
CA VAL A 31 11.14 -0.91 3.03
C VAL A 31 12.61 -0.47 3.16
N ASN A 32 12.86 0.84 3.19
CA ASN A 32 14.19 1.44 3.28
C ASN A 32 14.39 2.31 4.53
N HIS A 33 13.40 2.42 5.41
CA HIS A 33 13.51 3.13 6.69
C HIS A 33 12.55 2.56 7.72
N ARG A 34 12.78 2.87 8.99
CA ARG A 34 11.79 2.67 10.08
C ARG A 34 11.84 3.85 11.03
N ILE A 35 10.67 4.40 11.33
CA ILE A 35 10.50 5.40 12.38
C ILE A 35 10.39 4.73 13.75
N ARG A 36 10.82 5.43 14.81
CA ARG A 36 10.80 4.92 16.19
C ARG A 36 9.40 4.75 16.75
N PHE A 37 8.46 5.56 16.28
CA PHE A 37 7.07 5.60 16.74
C PHE A 37 6.15 4.64 15.98
N ALA A 38 6.70 3.80 15.09
CA ALA A 38 5.96 2.74 14.42
C ALA A 38 6.16 1.39 15.13
N PRO A 39 5.20 0.45 15.03
CA PRO A 39 5.31 -0.88 15.61
C PRO A 39 6.60 -1.59 15.15
N LEU A 40 7.24 -2.33 16.07
CA LEU A 40 8.39 -3.20 15.75
C LEU A 40 8.05 -4.29 14.74
N GLN A 41 6.85 -4.83 14.81
CA GLN A 41 6.34 -5.90 13.92
C GLN A 41 5.16 -5.40 13.10
N ALA A 42 5.38 -4.35 12.30
CA ALA A 42 4.34 -3.86 11.40
C ALA A 42 3.97 -4.94 10.37
N LYS A 43 2.68 -5.30 10.32
CA LYS A 43 2.12 -6.06 9.20
C LYS A 43 1.99 -5.12 8.01
N HIS A 44 2.78 -5.36 6.98
CA HIS A 44 2.74 -4.57 5.76
C HIS A 44 1.71 -5.15 4.79
N PRO A 45 0.88 -4.33 4.14
CA PRO A 45 0.01 -4.79 3.07
C PRO A 45 0.85 -5.41 1.95
N THR A 46 0.32 -6.47 1.36
CA THR A 46 0.95 -7.10 0.21
C THR A 46 1.02 -6.09 -0.95
N PRO A 47 2.21 -5.87 -1.55
CA PRO A 47 2.34 -4.97 -2.69
C PRO A 47 1.44 -5.40 -3.86
N VAL A 48 0.72 -4.46 -4.42
CA VAL A 48 -0.20 -4.61 -5.55
C VAL A 48 0.60 -4.60 -6.86
N LEU A 49 0.27 -5.54 -7.75
CA LEU A 49 0.86 -5.61 -9.09
C LEU A 49 0.19 -4.62 -10.06
N PRO A 50 0.82 -4.28 -11.21
CA PRO A 50 0.27 -3.29 -12.12
C PRO A 50 -1.14 -3.63 -12.61
N GLN A 51 -1.39 -4.88 -13.02
CA GLN A 51 -2.72 -5.29 -13.48
C GLN A 51 -3.75 -5.28 -12.36
N GLU A 52 -3.35 -5.63 -11.13
CA GLU A 52 -4.21 -5.55 -9.95
C GLU A 52 -4.61 -4.11 -9.66
N ALA A 53 -3.67 -3.16 -9.77
CA ALA A 53 -3.94 -1.73 -9.62
C ALA A 53 -4.95 -1.22 -10.67
N ILE A 54 -4.83 -1.63 -11.93
CA ILE A 54 -5.82 -1.29 -12.97
C ILE A 54 -7.20 -1.80 -12.58
N ARG A 55 -7.31 -3.11 -12.27
CA ARG A 55 -8.58 -3.73 -11.88
C ARG A 55 -9.21 -2.98 -10.70
N MET A 56 -8.43 -2.64 -9.68
CA MET A 56 -8.91 -1.88 -8.51
C MET A 56 -9.56 -0.55 -8.91
N VAL A 57 -8.90 0.23 -9.78
CA VAL A 57 -9.45 1.51 -10.26
C VAL A 57 -10.70 1.28 -11.12
N GLU A 58 -10.70 0.29 -12.01
CA GLU A 58 -11.87 -0.06 -12.84
C GLU A 58 -13.09 -0.42 -11.98
N GLY A 59 -12.92 -1.30 -11.00
CA GLY A 59 -14.06 -1.74 -10.18
C GLY A 59 -14.57 -0.65 -9.25
N LEU A 60 -13.70 0.23 -8.73
CA LEU A 60 -14.15 1.42 -7.98
C LEU A 60 -14.98 2.35 -8.87
N ARG A 61 -14.52 2.63 -10.09
CA ARG A 61 -15.27 3.45 -11.06
C ARG A 61 -16.59 2.78 -11.47
N ALA A 62 -16.59 1.46 -11.69
CA ALA A 62 -17.79 0.69 -12.02
C ALA A 62 -18.82 0.66 -10.87
N ALA A 63 -18.36 0.67 -9.62
CA ALA A 63 -19.20 0.79 -8.43
C ALA A 63 -19.74 2.22 -8.19
N GLY A 64 -19.48 3.16 -9.12
CA GLY A 64 -19.92 4.55 -9.02
C GLY A 64 -19.07 5.42 -8.10
N SER A 65 -17.90 4.93 -7.66
CA SER A 65 -16.98 5.73 -6.86
C SER A 65 -16.25 6.74 -7.73
N LYS A 66 -16.14 7.98 -7.25
CA LYS A 66 -15.36 9.01 -7.94
C LYS A 66 -13.88 8.78 -7.66
N VAL A 67 -13.13 8.31 -8.67
CA VAL A 67 -11.68 8.11 -8.61
C VAL A 67 -11.00 9.12 -9.52
N ASP A 68 -10.69 10.29 -8.95
CA ASP A 68 -10.04 11.40 -9.64
C ASP A 68 -8.51 11.31 -9.55
N SER A 69 -7.99 10.60 -8.55
CA SER A 69 -6.56 10.53 -8.29
C SER A 69 -6.17 9.18 -7.72
N VAL A 70 -4.91 8.79 -7.93
CA VAL A 70 -4.30 7.64 -7.28
C VAL A 70 -3.00 8.05 -6.59
N LEU A 71 -2.75 7.46 -5.43
CA LEU A 71 -1.52 7.62 -4.67
C LEU A 71 -0.69 6.34 -4.79
N ILE A 72 0.42 6.43 -5.50
CA ILE A 72 1.44 5.37 -5.63
C ILE A 72 2.34 5.43 -4.40
N SER A 73 2.29 4.40 -3.55
CA SER A 73 2.96 4.40 -2.25
C SER A 73 3.51 3.03 -1.83
N GLY A 74 4.03 2.98 -0.60
CA GLY A 74 4.49 1.79 0.10
C GLY A 74 3.46 0.70 0.34
N PRO A 75 3.91 -0.46 0.85
CA PRO A 75 4.49 -0.57 2.19
C PRO A 75 5.96 -0.14 2.33
N GLY A 76 6.74 -0.22 1.26
CA GLY A 76 8.11 0.27 1.15
C GLY A 76 8.19 1.67 0.55
N ASP A 77 9.25 1.94 -0.20
CA ASP A 77 9.51 3.24 -0.81
C ASP A 77 9.60 3.17 -2.34
N PRO A 78 8.77 3.92 -3.10
CA PRO A 78 8.78 3.86 -4.57
C PRO A 78 10.09 4.30 -5.23
N LEU A 79 10.94 5.08 -4.56
CA LEU A 79 12.25 5.47 -5.10
C LEU A 79 13.35 4.47 -4.75
N ALA A 80 13.16 3.63 -3.73
CA ALA A 80 14.10 2.55 -3.40
C ALA A 80 14.05 1.36 -4.37
N GLU A 81 12.91 1.14 -5.01
CA GLU A 81 12.70 0.11 -6.04
C GLU A 81 11.69 0.61 -7.08
N VAL A 82 12.21 1.14 -8.19
CA VAL A 82 11.41 1.93 -9.15
C VAL A 82 10.68 1.12 -10.21
N GLU A 83 11.07 -0.13 -10.45
CA GLU A 83 10.55 -0.94 -11.56
C GLU A 83 9.03 -1.15 -11.47
N LEU A 84 8.55 -1.61 -10.31
CA LEU A 84 7.13 -1.89 -10.08
C LEU A 84 6.26 -0.61 -10.07
N PRO A 85 6.65 0.48 -9.37
CA PRO A 85 5.97 1.77 -9.47
C PRO A 85 5.88 2.30 -10.91
N LEU A 86 7.00 2.33 -11.66
CA LEU A 86 7.00 2.85 -13.04
C LEU A 86 6.11 2.03 -13.97
N ALA A 87 6.16 0.69 -13.86
CA ALA A 87 5.29 -0.19 -14.63
C ALA A 87 3.80 0.04 -14.32
N THR A 88 3.47 0.24 -13.05
CA THR A 88 2.10 0.54 -12.61
C THR A 88 1.62 1.88 -13.16
N ILE A 89 2.45 2.92 -13.05
CA ILE A 89 2.13 4.27 -13.54
C ILE A 89 1.91 4.25 -15.06
N GLY A 90 2.77 3.55 -15.81
CA GLY A 90 2.63 3.41 -17.26
C GLY A 90 1.27 2.80 -17.65
N GLN A 91 0.90 1.66 -17.06
CA GLN A 91 -0.39 1.02 -17.35
C GLN A 91 -1.58 1.88 -16.93
N LEU A 92 -1.48 2.58 -15.79
CA LEU A 92 -2.53 3.50 -15.33
C LEU A 92 -2.70 4.66 -16.30
N ARG A 93 -1.61 5.21 -16.84
CA ARG A 93 -1.66 6.32 -17.79
C ARG A 93 -2.21 5.89 -19.15
N GLU A 94 -1.89 4.67 -19.60
CA GLU A 94 -2.46 4.07 -20.81
C GLU A 94 -3.97 3.82 -20.68
N THR A 95 -4.41 3.31 -19.52
CA THR A 95 -5.81 2.92 -19.29
C THR A 95 -6.70 4.09 -18.86
N PHE A 96 -6.16 5.03 -18.07
CA PHE A 96 -6.87 6.18 -17.51
C PHE A 96 -6.08 7.49 -17.75
N PRO A 97 -6.09 8.04 -18.97
CA PRO A 97 -5.30 9.23 -19.32
C PRO A 97 -5.67 10.47 -18.50
N ASP A 98 -6.89 10.56 -17.98
CA ASP A 98 -7.44 11.65 -17.17
C ASP A 98 -7.03 11.58 -15.68
N LEU A 99 -6.57 10.41 -15.22
CA LEU A 99 -6.32 10.14 -13.80
C LEU A 99 -5.10 10.92 -13.30
N GLN A 100 -5.24 11.66 -12.19
CA GLN A 100 -4.10 12.29 -11.54
C GLN A 100 -3.30 11.23 -10.78
N ILE A 101 -1.99 11.17 -11.02
CA ILE A 101 -1.12 10.17 -10.40
C ILE A 101 -0.13 10.90 -9.50
N VAL A 102 -0.22 10.60 -8.19
CA VAL A 102 0.62 11.17 -7.15
C VAL A 102 1.60 10.10 -6.67
N LEU A 103 2.88 10.43 -6.57
CA LEU A 103 3.91 9.53 -6.03
C LEU A 103 4.24 9.95 -4.59
N ARG A 104 4.19 9.05 -3.61
CA ARG A 104 4.65 9.32 -2.24
C ARG A 104 5.92 8.56 -1.91
N ALA A 105 6.96 9.28 -1.49
CA ALA A 105 8.27 8.68 -1.22
C ALA A 105 9.02 9.43 -0.11
N LEU A 106 10.03 8.76 0.46
CA LEU A 106 10.98 9.30 1.41
C LEU A 106 11.94 10.31 0.77
N GLY A 107 12.21 10.19 -0.53
CA GLY A 107 13.07 11.12 -1.27
C GLY A 107 14.53 10.67 -1.45
N ILE A 108 14.90 9.44 -1.10
CA ILE A 108 16.22 8.90 -1.47
C ILE A 108 16.17 8.44 -2.94
N GLY A 109 17.05 8.96 -3.80
CA GLY A 109 17.11 8.58 -5.21
C GLY A 109 16.24 9.42 -6.15
N GLY A 110 15.53 10.44 -5.67
CA GLY A 110 14.68 11.28 -6.52
C GLY A 110 15.46 12.01 -7.61
N LEU A 111 16.69 12.46 -7.34
CA LEU A 111 17.57 13.04 -8.36
C LEU A 111 17.81 12.10 -9.56
N GLN A 112 17.89 10.80 -9.33
CA GLN A 112 18.18 9.82 -10.37
C GLN A 112 16.94 9.41 -11.17
N HIS A 113 15.75 9.69 -10.64
CA HIS A 113 14.51 9.07 -11.10
C HIS A 113 13.37 10.06 -11.39
N ALA A 114 13.50 11.33 -11.01
CA ALA A 114 12.47 12.36 -11.22
C ALA A 114 12.00 12.41 -12.67
N ASP A 115 12.92 12.50 -13.63
CA ASP A 115 12.60 12.52 -15.06
C ASP A 115 11.84 11.26 -15.52
N LYS A 116 12.23 10.08 -15.00
CA LYS A 116 11.57 8.81 -15.37
C LYS A 116 10.13 8.76 -14.87
N PHE A 117 9.90 9.19 -13.64
CA PHE A 117 8.55 9.25 -13.08
C PHE A 117 7.69 10.31 -13.76
N GLN A 118 8.27 11.47 -14.08
CA GLN A 118 7.59 12.51 -14.84
C GLN A 118 7.19 12.01 -16.23
N GLN A 119 8.10 11.35 -16.95
CA GLN A 119 7.83 10.76 -18.26
C GLN A 119 6.78 9.66 -18.20
N ALA A 120 6.75 8.88 -17.12
CA ALA A 120 5.69 7.89 -16.87
C ALA A 120 4.32 8.55 -16.61
N GLY A 121 4.31 9.82 -16.21
CA GLY A 121 3.10 10.64 -16.13
C GLY A 121 2.61 10.91 -14.72
N ILE A 122 3.50 11.02 -13.72
CA ILE A 122 3.10 11.60 -12.43
C ILE A 122 2.87 13.12 -12.59
N SER A 123 1.90 13.67 -11.86
CA SER A 123 1.63 15.11 -11.85
C SER A 123 2.04 15.79 -10.53
N GLU A 124 2.11 15.02 -9.45
CA GLU A 124 2.49 15.49 -8.12
C GLU A 124 3.38 14.45 -7.42
N VAL A 125 4.34 14.92 -6.62
CA VAL A 125 5.11 14.09 -5.71
C VAL A 125 4.92 14.59 -4.27
N GLU A 126 4.72 13.64 -3.36
CA GLU A 126 4.63 13.85 -1.93
C GLU A 126 5.90 13.30 -1.26
N LEU A 127 6.76 14.20 -0.79
CA LEU A 127 8.02 13.84 -0.13
C LEU A 127 7.82 13.84 1.38
N LEU A 128 8.09 12.71 2.03
CA LEU A 128 8.03 12.54 3.48
C LEU A 128 9.30 13.17 4.11
N ILE A 129 9.18 14.38 4.64
CA ILE A 129 10.30 15.13 5.24
C ILE A 129 9.88 15.58 6.64
N ASP A 130 10.38 14.87 7.66
CA ASP A 130 10.04 15.16 9.06
C ASP A 130 11.07 16.07 9.76
N GLY A 131 12.20 16.36 9.11
CA GLY A 131 13.29 17.16 9.63
C GLY A 131 14.36 17.46 8.58
N VAL A 132 15.15 18.50 8.83
CA VAL A 132 16.30 18.93 7.98
C VAL A 132 17.58 19.10 8.80
N LEU A 133 17.54 18.73 10.09
CA LEU A 133 18.70 18.67 10.97
C LEU A 133 18.96 17.22 11.39
N PRO A 134 20.22 16.74 11.33
CA PRO A 134 20.56 15.36 11.71
C PRO A 134 20.07 14.97 13.10
N GLN A 135 20.22 15.86 14.09
CA GLN A 135 19.87 15.55 15.48
C GLN A 135 18.38 15.30 15.67
N VAL A 136 17.52 15.98 14.89
CA VAL A 136 16.06 15.75 14.91
C VAL A 136 15.73 14.42 14.26
N LEU A 137 16.34 14.11 13.11
CA LEU A 137 16.07 12.87 12.39
C LEU A 137 16.56 11.62 13.14
N GLU A 138 17.64 11.72 13.91
CA GLU A 138 18.12 10.63 14.78
C GLU A 138 17.12 10.26 15.89
N LEU A 139 16.30 11.22 16.33
CA LEU A 139 15.20 11.01 17.28
C LEU A 139 13.96 10.41 16.62
N ILE A 140 13.75 10.62 15.32
CA ILE A 140 12.58 10.14 14.58
C ILE A 140 12.82 8.74 14.02
N TYR A 141 13.98 8.49 13.42
CA TYR A 141 14.28 7.23 12.75
C TYR A 141 14.98 6.23 13.67
N ALA A 142 14.55 4.97 13.62
CA ALA A 142 15.26 3.85 14.22
C ALA A 142 16.41 3.37 13.32
N TRP A 143 16.18 3.36 12.01
CA TRP A 143 17.18 3.07 10.99
C TRP A 143 16.74 3.62 9.63
N ILE A 144 17.72 3.92 8.78
CA ILE A 144 17.54 4.30 7.37
C ILE A 144 18.55 3.47 6.57
N ARG A 145 18.13 2.97 5.40
CA ARG A 145 18.95 2.14 4.52
C ARG A 145 19.01 2.76 3.11
N PRO A 146 19.97 3.67 2.86
CA PRO A 146 20.25 4.16 1.52
C PRO A 146 20.82 3.04 0.65
N GLY A 147 20.06 2.58 -0.34
CA GLY A 147 20.46 1.46 -1.20
C GLY A 147 20.60 0.13 -0.45
N PHE A 148 21.70 -0.59 -0.68
CA PHE A 148 21.93 -1.95 -0.16
C PHE A 148 22.92 -2.02 1.02
N LYS A 149 23.58 -0.90 1.37
CA LYS A 149 24.58 -0.89 2.44
C LYS A 149 23.93 -0.56 3.78
N THR A 150 24.33 -1.29 4.82
CA THR A 150 23.98 -0.95 6.20
C THR A 150 24.90 0.18 6.67
N LEU A 151 24.33 1.33 7.01
CA LEU A 151 25.04 2.48 7.53
C LEU A 151 24.65 2.72 9.00
N LYS A 152 25.50 3.45 9.72
CA LYS A 152 25.10 3.99 11.02
C LYS A 152 24.00 5.04 10.81
N LEU A 153 23.07 5.14 11.74
CA LEU A 153 21.97 6.10 11.63
C LEU A 153 22.49 7.53 11.45
N SER A 154 23.53 7.92 12.19
CA SER A 154 24.15 9.25 12.09
C SER A 154 24.71 9.54 10.69
N GLU A 155 25.22 8.54 9.97
CA GLU A 155 25.66 8.71 8.57
C GLU A 155 24.45 8.75 7.62
N ALA A 156 23.47 7.88 7.88
CA ALA A 156 22.30 7.73 7.02
C ALA A 156 21.38 8.96 7.05
N VAL A 157 21.25 9.68 8.17
CA VAL A 157 20.46 10.91 8.25
C VAL A 157 21.06 12.05 7.41
N HIS A 158 22.38 12.14 7.32
CA HIS A 158 23.03 13.15 6.47
C HIS A 158 22.75 12.87 4.99
N ILE A 159 22.82 11.60 4.59
CA ILE A 159 22.46 11.17 3.23
C ILE A 159 20.98 11.45 2.96
N LEU A 160 20.09 11.14 3.91
CA LEU A 160 18.66 11.39 3.77
C LEU A 160 18.37 12.87 3.52
N ILE A 161 18.95 13.78 4.31
CA ILE A 161 18.75 15.23 4.16
C ILE A 161 19.21 15.72 2.79
N ASP A 162 20.41 15.32 2.38
CA ASP A 162 21.00 15.72 1.09
C ASP A 162 20.16 15.18 -0.10
N GLU A 163 19.77 13.91 -0.05
CA GLU A 163 18.94 13.29 -1.08
C GLU A 163 17.53 13.87 -1.14
N GLN A 164 16.92 14.21 -0.01
CA GLN A 164 15.62 14.87 0.04
C GLN A 164 15.67 16.26 -0.58
N ALA A 165 16.70 17.05 -0.27
CA ALA A 165 16.89 18.37 -0.85
C ALA A 165 17.07 18.28 -2.38
N LYS A 166 17.92 17.35 -2.84
CA LYS A 166 18.11 17.07 -4.28
C LYS A 166 16.83 16.59 -4.95
N SER A 167 16.01 15.80 -4.25
CA SER A 167 14.75 15.29 -4.79
C SER A 167 13.71 16.38 -4.97
N ILE A 168 13.57 17.31 -4.02
CA ILE A 168 12.72 18.50 -4.21
C ILE A 168 13.12 19.19 -5.50
N GLN A 169 14.41 19.54 -5.63
CA GLN A 169 14.90 20.27 -6.79
C GLN A 169 14.69 19.50 -8.11
N ALA A 170 15.02 18.21 -8.14
CA ALA A 170 14.90 17.38 -9.34
C ALA A 170 13.44 17.24 -9.81
N PHE A 171 12.48 17.05 -8.90
CA PHE A 171 11.07 17.01 -9.29
C PHE A 171 10.54 18.37 -9.73
N LYS A 172 11.01 19.47 -9.13
CA LYS A 172 10.68 20.82 -9.60
C LYS A 172 11.25 21.10 -10.99
N ASP A 173 12.49 20.73 -11.24
CA ASP A 173 13.16 20.90 -12.55
C ASP A 173 12.46 20.07 -13.64
N ALA A 174 11.92 18.90 -13.28
CA ALA A 174 11.09 18.08 -14.15
C ALA A 174 9.66 18.65 -14.36
N GLY A 175 9.28 19.74 -13.68
CA GLY A 175 7.95 20.34 -13.78
C GLY A 175 6.85 19.59 -13.02
N VAL A 176 7.22 18.74 -12.05
CA VAL A 176 6.29 18.03 -11.16
C VAL A 176 5.99 18.92 -9.95
N LYS A 177 4.72 18.95 -9.52
CA LYS A 177 4.34 19.63 -8.28
C LYS A 177 4.91 18.90 -7.07
N VAL A 178 5.61 19.59 -6.18
CA VAL A 178 6.24 19.00 -5.01
C VAL A 178 5.49 19.44 -3.76
N ARG A 179 4.94 18.46 -3.05
CA ARG A 179 4.33 18.64 -1.73
C ARG A 179 5.19 17.96 -0.68
N VAL A 180 5.49 18.68 0.40
CA VAL A 180 6.21 18.15 1.54
C VAL A 180 5.19 17.65 2.57
N ILE A 181 5.30 16.40 2.99
CA ILE A 181 4.49 15.82 4.05
C ILE A 181 5.37 15.73 5.29
N THR A 182 4.94 16.36 6.37
CA THR A 182 5.67 16.41 7.63
C THR A 182 4.76 15.99 8.76
N THR A 183 5.22 15.05 9.59
CA THR A 183 4.53 14.69 10.82
C THR A 183 5.00 15.61 11.94
N PHE A 184 4.07 16.22 12.67
CA PHE A 184 4.37 16.94 13.89
C PHE A 184 4.50 15.94 15.04
N TYR A 185 5.72 15.76 15.53
CA TYR A 185 6.06 14.90 16.66
C TYR A 185 6.35 15.78 17.88
N PRO A 186 5.39 15.94 18.83
CA PRO A 186 5.57 16.82 19.98
C PRO A 186 6.82 16.47 20.78
N THR A 187 7.52 17.48 21.28
CA THR A 187 8.85 17.46 21.93
C THR A 187 10.02 16.98 21.07
N VAL A 188 9.81 16.64 19.79
CA VAL A 188 10.85 16.07 18.92
C VAL A 188 11.23 17.02 17.80
N ASN A 189 10.26 17.60 17.11
CA ASN A 189 10.51 18.50 15.98
C ASN A 189 9.84 19.88 16.08
N ASP A 190 9.24 20.21 17.22
CA ASP A 190 8.44 21.41 17.49
C ASP A 190 9.18 22.69 17.08
N ASP A 191 10.35 22.92 17.68
CA ASP A 191 11.20 24.09 17.43
C ASP A 191 11.88 24.04 16.05
N HIS A 192 11.85 22.89 15.38
CA HIS A 192 12.51 22.63 14.11
C HIS A 192 11.60 22.90 12.90
N LEU A 193 10.28 22.85 13.07
CA LEU A 193 9.32 22.96 11.95
C LEU A 193 9.46 24.27 11.16
N LEU A 194 9.74 25.40 11.80
CA LEU A 194 9.95 26.68 11.10
C LEU A 194 11.20 26.66 10.21
N VAL A 195 12.28 26.03 10.67
CA VAL A 195 13.51 25.86 9.89
C VAL A 195 13.25 24.95 8.70
N LEU A 196 12.52 23.86 8.92
CA LEU A 196 12.09 22.94 7.86
C LEU A 196 11.27 23.67 6.79
N ALA A 197 10.19 24.36 7.18
CA ALA A 197 9.30 25.05 6.25
C ALA A 197 10.04 26.07 5.39
N ARG A 198 10.92 26.87 6.01
CA ARG A 198 11.77 27.80 5.27
C ARG A 198 12.68 27.08 4.27
N GLN A 199 13.39 26.04 4.71
CA GLN A 199 14.33 25.34 3.85
C GLN A 199 13.66 24.65 2.66
N VAL A 200 12.50 24.01 2.86
CA VAL A 200 11.79 23.36 1.74
C VAL A 200 11.15 24.38 0.80
N ALA A 201 10.73 25.54 1.31
CA ALA A 201 10.27 26.66 0.48
C ALA A 201 11.42 27.23 -0.38
N ASP A 202 12.61 27.42 0.19
CA ASP A 202 13.80 27.89 -0.51
C ASP A 202 14.23 26.91 -1.63
N LEU A 203 13.99 25.61 -1.46
CA LEU A 203 14.22 24.56 -2.46
C LEU A 203 13.09 24.46 -3.52
N GLY A 204 12.00 25.20 -3.34
CA GLY A 204 10.91 25.30 -4.31
C GLY A 204 9.73 24.35 -4.11
N ALA A 205 9.53 23.79 -2.90
CA ALA A 205 8.31 23.05 -2.58
C ALA A 205 7.06 23.95 -2.76
N ASP A 206 5.99 23.39 -3.32
CA ASP A 206 4.75 24.13 -3.61
C ASP A 206 3.82 24.23 -2.41
N GLU A 207 3.88 23.24 -1.51
CA GLU A 207 2.95 23.10 -0.39
C GLU A 207 3.56 22.20 0.70
N MET A 208 3.19 22.46 1.96
CA MET A 208 3.46 21.58 3.09
C MET A 208 2.15 21.05 3.70
N ILE A 209 2.12 19.76 4.02
CA ILE A 209 1.04 19.14 4.79
C ILE A 209 1.59 18.80 6.17
N LEU A 210 1.08 19.48 7.19
CA LEU A 210 1.42 19.23 8.58
C LEU A 210 0.45 18.20 9.16
N THR A 211 0.93 16.99 9.41
CA THR A 211 0.11 15.89 9.95
C THR A 211 0.34 15.76 11.45
N PRO A 212 -0.69 15.87 12.31
CA PRO A 212 -0.55 15.60 13.74
C PRO A 212 -0.09 14.16 13.97
N TYR A 213 0.90 13.96 14.84
CA TYR A 213 1.23 12.62 15.32
C TYR A 213 -0.01 11.97 15.95
N THR A 214 -0.32 10.75 15.49
CA THR A 214 -1.32 9.88 16.09
C THR A 214 -0.65 8.55 16.40
N PRO A 215 -0.68 8.08 17.66
CA PRO A 215 -0.01 6.85 18.03
C PRO A 215 -0.66 5.65 17.33
N PRO A 216 0.12 4.79 16.63
CA PRO A 216 -0.41 3.55 16.10
C PRO A 216 -0.87 2.61 17.23
N PRO A 217 -1.88 1.75 17.02
CA PRO A 217 -2.41 0.84 18.05
C PRO A 217 -1.36 -0.07 18.71
N GLU A 218 -0.26 -0.37 18.02
CA GLU A 218 0.82 -1.25 18.46
C GLU A 218 2.17 -0.50 18.54
N ALA A 219 2.15 0.82 18.76
CA ALA A 219 3.37 1.59 18.93
C ALA A 219 4.15 1.13 20.17
N ASP A 220 5.46 1.00 20.05
CA ASP A 220 6.32 0.69 21.20
C ASP A 220 6.71 1.96 21.98
N ILE A 221 6.64 3.13 21.32
CA ILE A 221 7.03 4.43 21.87
C ILE A 221 5.89 5.41 21.62
N PHE A 222 5.42 6.07 22.68
CA PHE A 222 4.33 7.03 22.63
C PHE A 222 4.84 8.45 22.88
N LEU A 223 4.41 9.37 22.04
CA LEU A 223 4.53 10.82 22.26
C LEU A 223 3.18 11.38 22.72
N PRO A 224 3.18 12.58 23.33
CA PRO A 224 1.93 13.31 23.57
C PRO A 224 1.15 13.52 22.28
N THR A 225 -0.17 13.46 22.35
CA THR A 225 -1.04 13.83 21.23
C THR A 225 -1.01 15.35 21.06
N PRO A 226 -0.77 15.87 19.84
CA PRO A 226 -0.87 17.31 19.58
C PRO A 226 -2.25 17.88 19.93
N GLU A 227 -2.28 18.98 20.67
CA GLU A 227 -3.51 19.74 20.91
C GLU A 227 -3.95 20.45 19.60
N PRO A 228 -5.24 20.44 19.24
CA PRO A 228 -5.72 21.08 18.00
C PRO A 228 -5.33 22.56 17.88
N GLY A 229 -5.33 23.29 19.00
CA GLY A 229 -4.91 24.70 19.02
C GLY A 229 -3.42 24.89 18.70
N ALA A 230 -2.57 23.96 19.11
CA ALA A 230 -1.13 23.98 18.81
C ALA A 230 -0.87 23.69 17.32
N ILE A 231 -1.61 22.73 16.74
CA ILE A 231 -1.57 22.45 15.30
C ILE A 231 -1.93 23.69 14.49
N GLN A 232 -3.04 24.36 14.84
CA GLN A 232 -3.50 25.53 14.10
C GLN A 232 -2.51 26.70 14.20
N ALA A 233 -1.92 26.93 15.37
CA ALA A 233 -0.88 27.94 15.56
C ALA A 233 0.38 27.64 14.74
N LEU A 234 0.80 26.37 14.67
CA LEU A 234 1.91 25.95 13.83
C LEU A 234 1.60 26.16 12.35
N ILE A 235 0.41 25.78 11.87
CA ILE A 235 0.00 26.00 10.48
C ILE A 235 0.07 27.49 10.12
N GLU A 236 -0.45 28.36 10.99
CA GLU A 236 -0.39 29.81 10.78
C GLU A 236 1.07 30.31 10.69
N ALA A 237 1.93 29.89 11.62
CA ALA A 237 3.34 30.29 11.64
C ALA A 237 4.13 29.77 10.42
N LEU A 238 3.90 28.51 10.01
CA LEU A 238 4.57 27.89 8.87
C LEU A 238 4.09 28.48 7.53
N SER A 239 2.82 28.93 7.48
CA SER A 239 2.22 29.57 6.30
C SER A 239 2.88 30.89 5.90
N ALA A 240 3.76 31.44 6.75
CA ALA A 240 4.61 32.57 6.40
C ALA A 240 5.68 32.24 5.35
N TYR A 241 6.04 30.96 5.16
CA TYR A 241 7.08 30.52 4.23
C TYR A 241 6.53 29.90 2.94
N LEU A 242 5.50 29.06 3.06
CA LEU A 242 4.83 28.39 1.94
C LEU A 242 3.40 28.01 2.34
N PRO A 243 2.50 27.72 1.38
CA PRO A 243 1.16 27.24 1.71
C PRO A 243 1.20 25.98 2.60
N VAL A 244 0.55 26.05 3.77
CA VAL A 244 0.47 24.92 4.71
C VAL A 244 -0.99 24.58 5.01
N ARG A 245 -1.31 23.29 5.07
CA ARG A 245 -2.59 22.80 5.58
C ARG A 245 -2.42 21.62 6.51
N GLU A 246 -3.44 21.39 7.32
CA GLU A 246 -3.51 20.24 8.20
C GLU A 246 -3.70 18.95 7.38
N GLY A 247 -2.86 17.96 7.65
CA GLY A 247 -3.01 16.59 7.17
C GLY A 247 -3.81 15.74 8.14
N ARG A 248 -4.17 14.54 7.72
CA ARG A 248 -4.72 13.51 8.61
C ARG A 248 -3.68 12.41 8.78
N ALA A 249 -3.60 11.84 9.98
CA ALA A 249 -2.78 10.68 10.22
C ALA A 249 -3.16 9.57 9.22
N GLU A 250 -2.15 8.88 8.69
CA GLU A 250 -2.42 7.73 7.84
C GLU A 250 -3.21 6.70 8.65
N ALA A 251 -4.34 6.25 8.11
CA ALA A 251 -5.02 5.09 8.66
C ALA A 251 -4.07 3.90 8.51
N HIS A 252 -3.44 3.50 9.61
CA HIS A 252 -2.72 2.23 9.64
C HIS A 252 -3.73 1.13 9.34
N PRO A 253 -3.46 0.21 8.39
CA PRO A 253 -4.32 -0.93 8.18
C PRO A 253 -4.38 -1.70 9.50
N THR A 254 -5.50 -1.60 10.20
CA THR A 254 -5.76 -2.42 11.37
C THR A 254 -5.83 -3.86 10.89
N ALA A 255 -5.15 -4.76 11.60
CA ALA A 255 -5.23 -6.18 11.33
C ALA A 255 -6.72 -6.59 11.33
N GLY A 256 -7.27 -6.86 10.15
CA GLY A 256 -8.67 -7.27 9.95
C GLY A 256 -9.53 -6.35 9.06
N SER A 257 -9.05 -5.20 8.60
CA SER A 257 -9.76 -4.43 7.57
C SER A 257 -8.99 -4.42 6.24
N ASP A 258 -9.05 -5.55 5.52
CA ASP A 258 -8.90 -5.58 4.06
C ASP A 258 -10.04 -4.73 3.47
N GLN A 259 -9.87 -3.40 3.46
CA GLN A 259 -10.74 -2.46 2.76
C GLN A 259 -10.08 -1.93 1.49
N THR A 260 -9.13 -2.68 0.93
CA THR A 260 -9.08 -2.77 -0.52
C THR A 260 -10.34 -3.54 -0.93
N PRO A 261 -11.26 -3.00 -1.73
CA PRO A 261 -12.21 -3.85 -2.42
C PRO A 261 -11.36 -4.76 -3.30
N SER A 262 -11.04 -5.95 -2.78
CA SER A 262 -10.40 -6.98 -3.56
C SER A 262 -11.45 -7.37 -4.59
N LEU A 263 -11.28 -6.86 -5.81
CA LEU A 263 -11.90 -7.46 -6.97
C LEU A 263 -11.23 -8.81 -7.11
N LEU A 264 -11.77 -9.77 -6.35
CA LEU A 264 -11.36 -11.15 -6.43
C LEU A 264 -11.45 -11.55 -7.90
N PRO A 265 -10.44 -12.25 -8.43
CA PRO A 265 -10.50 -12.69 -9.81
C PRO A 265 -11.68 -13.65 -9.97
N HIS A 266 -12.32 -13.59 -11.13
CA HIS A 266 -13.46 -14.41 -11.45
C HIS A 266 -13.07 -15.44 -12.52
N PRO A 267 -13.71 -16.63 -12.52
CA PRO A 267 -13.50 -17.65 -13.53
C PRO A 267 -13.80 -17.13 -14.93
N ARG A 268 -12.94 -17.49 -15.89
CA ARG A 268 -13.13 -17.21 -17.32
C ARG A 268 -13.38 -18.50 -18.08
N LYS A 269 -14.00 -18.42 -19.27
CA LYS A 269 -14.33 -19.62 -20.07
C LYS A 269 -13.10 -20.46 -20.43
N ASP A 270 -11.99 -19.80 -20.69
CA ASP A 270 -10.69 -20.39 -21.01
C ASP A 270 -9.89 -20.80 -19.76
N ARG A 271 -10.23 -20.23 -18.61
CA ARG A 271 -9.53 -20.44 -17.34
C ARG A 271 -10.51 -20.62 -16.20
N PRO A 272 -11.18 -21.77 -16.11
CA PRO A 272 -12.25 -21.98 -15.14
C PRO A 272 -11.74 -22.36 -13.75
N ASN A 273 -10.46 -22.67 -13.57
CA ASN A 273 -9.96 -23.37 -12.37
C ASN A 273 -9.16 -22.47 -11.40
N VAL A 274 -8.99 -22.93 -10.17
CA VAL A 274 -8.17 -22.29 -9.12
C VAL A 274 -7.14 -23.28 -8.62
N ALA A 275 -5.87 -22.89 -8.61
CA ALA A 275 -4.81 -23.67 -7.97
C ALA A 275 -4.67 -23.29 -6.49
N VAL A 276 -4.41 -24.27 -5.62
CA VAL A 276 -4.30 -24.05 -4.17
C VAL A 276 -3.06 -24.76 -3.64
N VAL A 277 -2.31 -24.06 -2.79
CA VAL A 277 -1.17 -24.64 -2.06
C VAL A 277 -1.58 -24.94 -0.62
N SER A 278 -1.42 -26.19 -0.20
CA SER A 278 -1.75 -26.64 1.16
C SER A 278 -0.90 -27.83 1.59
N SER A 279 -0.57 -27.93 2.88
CA SER A 279 0.11 -29.08 3.47
C SER A 279 -0.86 -30.19 3.88
N ASN A 280 -2.10 -29.82 4.21
CA ASN A 280 -3.10 -30.71 4.82
C ASN A 280 -4.36 -30.91 3.95
N GLY A 281 -4.51 -30.14 2.87
CA GLY A 281 -5.69 -30.17 1.99
C GLY A 281 -6.94 -29.50 2.55
N MET A 282 -6.83 -28.81 3.69
CA MET A 282 -7.93 -28.12 4.37
C MET A 282 -7.70 -26.60 4.44
N ASP A 283 -6.47 -26.20 4.76
CA ASP A 283 -6.08 -24.80 4.98
C ASP A 283 -5.06 -24.34 3.96
N ILE A 284 -5.08 -23.05 3.64
CA ILE A 284 -4.07 -22.41 2.80
C ILE A 284 -2.91 -22.00 3.71
N ASP A 285 -1.96 -22.91 3.92
CA ASP A 285 -0.95 -22.81 5.00
C ASP A 285 0.51 -22.83 4.50
N LEU A 286 0.73 -23.10 3.23
CA LEU A 286 2.07 -23.25 2.65
C LEU A 286 2.51 -22.05 1.80
N HIS A 287 3.80 -21.73 1.93
CA HIS A 287 4.49 -20.80 1.04
C HIS A 287 4.68 -21.43 -0.34
N LEU A 288 4.35 -20.72 -1.42
CA LEU A 288 4.37 -21.21 -2.80
C LEU A 288 5.70 -21.89 -3.20
N GLY A 289 6.83 -21.32 -2.77
CA GLY A 289 8.16 -21.87 -3.05
C GLY A 289 8.49 -23.21 -2.38
N GLN A 290 7.73 -23.61 -1.36
CA GLN A 290 7.90 -24.87 -0.62
C GLN A 290 6.80 -25.90 -0.95
N ALA A 291 5.86 -25.52 -1.80
CA ALA A 291 4.78 -26.38 -2.25
C ALA A 291 5.32 -27.62 -2.97
N PRO A 292 4.97 -28.84 -2.54
CA PRO A 292 5.29 -30.04 -3.30
C PRO A 292 4.34 -30.22 -4.50
N GLN A 293 3.10 -29.74 -4.38
CA GLN A 293 2.04 -29.88 -5.39
C GLN A 293 1.01 -28.75 -5.25
N LEU A 294 0.24 -28.56 -6.31
CA LEU A 294 -0.95 -27.73 -6.36
C LEU A 294 -2.19 -28.63 -6.33
N LEU A 295 -3.17 -28.23 -5.54
CA LEU A 295 -4.53 -28.78 -5.54
C LEU A 295 -5.36 -27.92 -6.51
N VAL A 296 -5.84 -28.51 -7.61
CA VAL A 296 -6.61 -27.76 -8.62
C VAL A 296 -8.09 -27.95 -8.38
N TYR A 297 -8.79 -26.86 -8.06
CA TYR A 297 -10.23 -26.81 -7.84
C TYR A 297 -10.95 -26.22 -9.05
N GLY A 298 -12.14 -26.74 -9.34
CA GLY A 298 -12.98 -26.24 -10.43
C GLY A 298 -14.43 -26.68 -10.31
N PRO A 299 -15.30 -26.15 -11.19
CA PRO A 299 -16.72 -26.46 -11.19
C PRO A 299 -16.98 -27.88 -11.69
N ARG A 300 -17.72 -28.66 -10.91
CA ARG A 300 -18.24 -29.97 -11.31
C ARG A 300 -19.52 -29.81 -12.13
N ALA A 301 -19.96 -30.88 -12.79
CA ALA A 301 -21.19 -30.91 -13.60
C ALA A 301 -22.47 -30.51 -12.84
N ASP A 302 -22.47 -30.59 -11.50
CA ASP A 302 -23.57 -30.17 -10.61
C ASP A 302 -23.46 -28.71 -10.15
N GLY A 303 -22.44 -27.98 -10.60
CA GLY A 303 -22.19 -26.57 -10.27
C GLY A 303 -21.48 -26.34 -8.93
N LEU A 304 -21.10 -27.40 -8.21
CA LEU A 304 -20.30 -27.29 -6.99
C LEU A 304 -18.81 -27.27 -7.31
N ASN A 305 -18.06 -26.50 -6.52
CA ASN A 305 -16.60 -26.45 -6.63
C ASN A 305 -15.99 -27.64 -5.90
N CYS A 306 -15.17 -28.43 -6.57
CA CYS A 306 -14.48 -29.56 -5.95
C CYS A 306 -13.02 -29.64 -6.38
N LEU A 307 -12.24 -30.40 -5.63
CA LEU A 307 -10.89 -30.79 -6.04
C LEU A 307 -11.00 -31.66 -7.30
N LEU A 308 -10.39 -31.23 -8.39
CA LEU A 308 -10.36 -31.95 -9.66
C LEU A 308 -9.17 -32.89 -9.71
N GLU A 309 -7.98 -32.37 -9.39
CA GLU A 309 -6.72 -33.10 -9.48
C GLU A 309 -5.61 -32.42 -8.68
N CYS A 310 -4.47 -33.12 -8.55
CA CYS A 310 -3.24 -32.57 -8.00
C CYS A 310 -2.20 -32.47 -9.11
N ARG A 311 -1.51 -31.33 -9.23
CA ARG A 311 -0.42 -31.13 -10.20
C ARG A 311 0.91 -30.89 -9.47
N PRO A 312 2.02 -31.52 -9.89
CA PRO A 312 3.31 -31.31 -9.24
C PRO A 312 3.82 -29.88 -9.46
N VAL A 313 4.45 -29.33 -8.43
CA VAL A 313 5.18 -28.05 -8.54
C VAL A 313 6.64 -28.35 -8.89
N PRO A 314 7.29 -27.57 -9.76
CA PRO A 314 8.71 -27.74 -10.04
C PRO A 314 9.55 -27.65 -8.76
N GLU A 315 10.59 -28.48 -8.67
CA GLU A 315 11.43 -28.60 -7.48
C GLU A 315 11.96 -27.26 -6.96
N ALA A 316 12.11 -27.16 -5.64
CA ALA A 316 12.66 -25.99 -5.00
C ALA A 316 14.11 -25.76 -5.48
N GLY A 317 14.40 -24.54 -5.95
CA GLY A 317 15.74 -24.18 -6.42
C GLY A 317 16.03 -24.48 -7.90
N ALA A 318 15.01 -24.86 -8.70
CA ALA A 318 15.12 -25.14 -10.14
C ALA A 318 15.48 -23.93 -11.05
N GLY A 319 16.16 -22.91 -10.52
CA GLY A 319 16.65 -21.77 -11.29
C GLY A 319 15.60 -20.69 -11.58
N THR A 320 15.94 -19.80 -12.52
CA THR A 320 15.19 -18.57 -12.84
C THR A 320 13.82 -18.83 -13.46
N ASP A 321 13.66 -19.98 -14.13
CA ASP A 321 12.52 -20.29 -15.01
C ASP A 321 11.46 -21.14 -14.31
N ARG A 322 11.68 -21.46 -13.03
CA ARG A 322 10.77 -22.26 -12.19
C ARG A 322 9.32 -21.80 -12.29
N TRP A 323 9.12 -20.48 -12.29
CA TRP A 323 7.79 -19.87 -12.24
C TRP A 323 7.11 -19.83 -13.61
N ASP A 324 7.87 -19.74 -14.70
CA ASP A 324 7.34 -19.87 -16.06
C ASP A 324 6.90 -21.30 -16.36
N ILE A 325 7.66 -22.29 -15.89
CA ILE A 325 7.28 -23.70 -15.96
C ILE A 325 6.01 -23.95 -15.14
N LEU A 326 5.94 -23.38 -13.93
CA LEU A 326 4.75 -23.48 -13.09
C LEU A 326 3.54 -22.83 -13.77
N ALA A 327 3.68 -21.63 -14.33
CA ALA A 327 2.59 -20.96 -15.03
C ALA A 327 2.08 -21.81 -16.22
N SER A 328 3.00 -22.42 -16.95
CA SER A 328 2.71 -23.29 -18.09
C SER A 328 2.05 -24.61 -17.70
N SER A 329 2.17 -25.06 -16.44
CA SER A 329 1.51 -26.27 -15.95
C SER A 329 0.08 -26.05 -15.43
N ILE A 330 -0.33 -24.79 -15.26
CA ILE A 330 -1.68 -24.38 -14.84
C ILE A 330 -2.29 -23.28 -15.74
N PRO A 331 -2.29 -23.44 -17.08
CA PRO A 331 -2.80 -22.42 -18.00
C PRO A 331 -4.32 -22.20 -17.85
N ASP A 332 -5.05 -23.21 -17.42
CA ASP A 332 -6.49 -23.23 -17.15
C ASP A 332 -6.88 -22.63 -15.79
N CYS A 333 -5.91 -22.26 -14.95
CA CYS A 333 -6.18 -21.62 -13.67
C CYS A 333 -6.21 -20.09 -13.82
N PHE A 334 -7.24 -19.44 -13.29
CA PHE A 334 -7.32 -17.98 -13.25
C PHE A 334 -6.67 -17.39 -11.99
N ALA A 335 -6.56 -18.18 -10.93
CA ALA A 335 -5.98 -17.78 -9.66
C ALA A 335 -5.16 -18.91 -9.02
N LEU A 336 -4.21 -18.52 -8.15
CA LEU A 336 -3.44 -19.41 -7.28
C LEU A 336 -3.52 -18.91 -5.83
N LEU A 337 -3.96 -19.76 -4.91
CA LEU A 337 -4.07 -19.48 -3.48
C LEU A 337 -2.84 -20.01 -2.72
N THR A 338 -2.23 -19.20 -1.87
CA THR A 338 -1.05 -19.60 -1.07
C THR A 338 -0.96 -18.79 0.23
N ALA A 339 -0.31 -19.33 1.26
CA ALA A 339 -0.12 -18.62 2.52
C ALA A 339 0.90 -17.48 2.40
N ASN A 340 1.85 -17.59 1.47
CA ASN A 340 2.87 -16.58 1.21
C ASN A 340 3.57 -16.85 -0.14
N ALA A 341 3.94 -15.79 -0.85
CA ALA A 341 4.77 -15.89 -2.06
C ALA A 341 5.67 -14.66 -2.19
N GLY A 342 6.92 -14.88 -2.58
CA GLY A 342 7.84 -13.80 -2.94
C GLY A 342 7.36 -12.99 -4.16
N GLU A 343 7.97 -11.83 -4.38
CA GLU A 343 7.54 -10.92 -5.45
C GLU A 343 7.75 -11.50 -6.87
N ARG A 344 8.89 -12.16 -7.10
CA ARG A 344 9.22 -12.76 -8.41
C ARG A 344 8.16 -13.77 -8.89
N PRO A 345 7.74 -14.80 -8.12
CA PRO A 345 6.67 -15.70 -8.56
C PRO A 345 5.36 -14.97 -8.86
N ARG A 346 4.99 -13.99 -8.03
CA ARG A 346 3.74 -13.21 -8.22
C ARG A 346 3.77 -12.45 -9.54
N ARG A 347 4.88 -11.76 -9.84
CA ARG A 347 5.07 -10.99 -11.08
C ARG A 347 5.01 -11.89 -12.32
N ILE A 348 5.65 -13.06 -12.27
CA ILE A 348 5.67 -13.99 -13.41
C ILE A 348 4.27 -14.59 -13.62
N LEU A 349 3.63 -15.09 -12.56
CA LEU A 349 2.29 -15.70 -12.66
C LEU A 349 1.23 -14.70 -13.14
N ASP A 350 1.26 -13.45 -12.67
CA ASP A 350 0.37 -12.38 -13.14
C ASP A 350 0.62 -12.03 -14.62
N GLY A 351 1.88 -12.07 -15.08
CA GLY A 351 2.23 -11.96 -16.49
C GLY A 351 1.63 -13.07 -17.36
N HIS A 352 1.44 -14.27 -16.79
CA HIS A 352 0.71 -15.38 -17.40
C HIS A 352 -0.79 -15.36 -17.09
N GLY A 353 -1.31 -14.27 -16.50
CA GLY A 353 -2.72 -14.03 -16.16
C GLY A 353 -3.27 -14.88 -15.01
N ILE A 354 -2.40 -15.49 -14.19
CA ILE A 354 -2.73 -16.25 -12.99
C ILE A 354 -2.54 -15.34 -11.78
N GLN A 355 -3.63 -14.92 -11.15
CA GLN A 355 -3.51 -14.03 -9.99
C GLN A 355 -3.15 -14.82 -8.73
N VAL A 356 -2.03 -14.44 -8.09
CA VAL A 356 -1.60 -15.06 -6.82
C VAL A 356 -2.26 -14.33 -5.64
N ILE A 357 -3.12 -15.04 -4.91
CA ILE A 357 -3.83 -14.53 -3.73
C ILE A 357 -3.16 -15.08 -2.47
N ILE A 358 -2.66 -14.18 -1.64
CA ILE A 358 -2.04 -14.51 -0.36
C ILE A 358 -3.13 -14.51 0.73
N THR A 359 -3.38 -15.67 1.35
CA THR A 359 -4.40 -15.82 2.40
C THR A 359 -4.09 -17.04 3.28
N GLN A 360 -4.59 -17.04 4.51
CA GLN A 360 -4.45 -18.15 5.49
C GLN A 360 -5.81 -18.73 5.91
N ASN A 361 -6.78 -18.69 4.99
CA ASN A 361 -8.14 -19.16 5.22
C ASN A 361 -8.30 -20.65 4.87
N GLU A 362 -9.46 -21.20 5.23
CA GLU A 362 -9.92 -22.51 4.77
C GLU A 362 -10.12 -22.52 3.25
N ILE A 363 -9.72 -23.62 2.60
CA ILE A 363 -9.74 -23.75 1.14
C ILE A 363 -11.16 -23.66 0.61
N GLU A 364 -12.10 -24.43 1.17
CA GLU A 364 -13.47 -24.53 0.67
C GLU A 364 -14.16 -23.17 0.63
N GLY A 365 -14.10 -22.41 1.73
CA GLY A 365 -14.72 -21.08 1.81
C GLY A 365 -14.05 -20.07 0.88
N THR A 366 -12.73 -20.13 0.70
CA THR A 366 -12.01 -19.21 -0.18
C THR A 366 -12.29 -19.49 -1.64
N VAL A 367 -12.27 -20.77 -2.03
CA VAL A 367 -12.60 -21.22 -3.39
C VAL A 367 -14.05 -20.82 -3.70
N ASP A 368 -15.01 -21.13 -2.84
CA ASP A 368 -16.42 -20.79 -3.07
C ASP A 368 -16.62 -19.28 -3.29
N THR A 369 -15.93 -18.44 -2.50
CA THR A 369 -15.97 -16.98 -2.66
C THR A 369 -15.49 -16.52 -4.04
N LEU A 370 -14.44 -17.13 -4.61
CA LEU A 370 -13.94 -16.81 -5.95
C LEU A 370 -14.92 -17.16 -7.08
N TYR A 371 -15.79 -18.15 -6.86
CA TYR A 371 -16.86 -18.52 -7.79
C TYR A 371 -18.19 -17.78 -7.53
N GLY A 372 -18.20 -16.80 -6.61
CA GLY A 372 -19.38 -16.00 -6.28
C GLY A 372 -20.27 -16.58 -5.17
N GLY A 373 -19.81 -17.63 -4.50
CA GLY A 373 -20.45 -18.20 -3.31
C GLY A 373 -20.27 -17.30 -2.09
N GLY A 374 -21.33 -16.59 -1.70
CA GLY A 374 -21.37 -15.86 -0.44
C GLY A 374 -21.98 -16.72 0.67
N LYS A 375 -21.47 -16.58 1.92
CA LYS A 375 -22.17 -17.06 3.12
C LYS A 375 -23.60 -16.50 3.12
N LYS A 376 -24.59 -17.30 2.70
CA LYS A 376 -26.00 -17.02 2.98
C LYS A 376 -26.10 -16.83 4.49
N GLY A 377 -26.44 -15.61 4.91
CA GLY A 377 -26.67 -15.29 6.32
C GLY A 377 -27.57 -16.37 6.91
N ARG A 378 -27.19 -16.89 8.10
CA ARG A 378 -28.00 -17.83 8.86
C ARG A 378 -29.42 -17.28 8.95
N GLY A 379 -30.31 -17.77 8.10
CA GLY A 379 -31.72 -17.48 8.17
C GLY A 379 -32.20 -17.97 9.53
N LYS A 380 -32.68 -17.03 10.36
CA LYS A 380 -33.44 -17.37 11.55
C LYS A 380 -34.54 -18.33 11.10
N ARG A 381 -34.49 -19.57 11.59
CA ARG A 381 -35.62 -20.50 11.47
C ARG A 381 -36.85 -19.79 12.04
N PRO A 382 -37.97 -19.71 11.31
CA PRO A 382 -39.22 -19.27 11.90
C PRO A 382 -39.59 -20.27 13.00
N ALA A 383 -39.88 -19.78 14.20
CA ALA A 383 -40.42 -20.59 15.26
C ALA A 383 -41.81 -21.08 14.82
N THR A 384 -41.92 -22.37 14.54
CA THR A 384 -43.20 -23.07 14.41
C THR A 384 -43.78 -23.29 15.81
N THR A 385 -44.92 -22.62 16.04
CA THR A 385 -46.03 -22.90 16.98
C THR A 385 -45.72 -23.20 18.43
#